data_AF-A0A1C4V6V3-F1
#
_entry.id   AF-A0A1C4V6V3-F1
#
_cell.length_a   1.000
_cell.length_b   1.000
_cell.length_c   1.000
_cell.angle_alpha   90.00
_cell.angle_beta   90.00
_cell.angle_gamma   90.00
#
_symmetry.space_group_name_H-M   'P 1'
#
loop_
_entity.id
_entity.type
_entity.pdbx_description
1 polymer ?
#
loop_
_entity_poly.entity_id
_entity_poly.type
_entity_poly.pdbx_seq_one_letter_code
_entity_poly.pdbx_strand_id
1 'polypeptide(L)'
;MSLVQPSHPQTLASAVADSLVVAADPQAPESSIFYWERGRPYTQAVVDAVRDVDDAEVRRLAEALLADTRNPQAYAALHRALTALAAAPPSDTVAALFAHGWRAESNCRLGSHLGALYGTRPVRCWASFEELRALPPGPPPGDPARAQILVVVPFRDRTPDRTRLRNLLACLASLRDQSAPRDEYRVLVVEADTEPRSQQVIEPYADDYLWVHKDGLFNKSWAVNVGVVNAPCDPEVVCILDADVLADRDFVARNARRFNRPGTMGHLSYRDMWCLDAESTAHAIEQRLAQGSAQVDPDRLRAFVLRRPPGCCVWVRTSAFLRIDGMDERFEGWGGEDNDFSYRMDTNSAFDSYDDPLLHMYHPSSALLRADGELINAHIPALTWRAETPIGDPKRFVDGDAPASYSGEVRLATQVMTGITE
;
A
#
# COMPACT_ATOMS: atom_id res chain seq x y z
N MET A 1 28.15 25.14 -0.09
CA MET A 1 27.42 23.94 -0.54
C MET A 1 27.19 23.03 0.66
N SER A 2 25.93 22.66 0.93
CA SER A 2 25.61 21.65 1.94
C SER A 2 26.07 20.29 1.44
N LEU A 3 26.72 19.48 2.28
CA LEU A 3 27.14 18.11 1.94
C LEU A 3 25.97 17.12 1.89
N VAL A 4 24.79 17.51 2.41
CA VAL A 4 23.66 16.61 2.68
C VAL A 4 22.35 17.05 2.03
N GLN A 5 22.35 18.17 1.32
CA GLN A 5 21.23 18.59 0.48
C GLN A 5 21.55 18.29 -0.99
N PRO A 6 20.61 17.73 -1.77
CA PRO A 6 20.84 17.46 -3.18
C PRO A 6 21.08 18.74 -3.95
N SER A 7 22.00 18.68 -4.91
CA SER A 7 22.25 19.76 -5.86
C SER A 7 21.49 19.59 -7.18
N HIS A 8 20.78 18.48 -7.34
CA HIS A 8 20.05 18.19 -8.58
C HIS A 8 18.77 19.04 -8.66
N PRO A 9 18.63 19.95 -9.65
CA PRO A 9 17.53 20.91 -9.69
C PRO A 9 16.13 20.29 -9.67
N GLN A 10 15.95 19.17 -10.40
CA GLN A 10 14.64 18.50 -10.46
C GLN A 10 14.25 17.87 -9.11
N THR A 11 15.23 17.39 -8.33
CA THR A 11 14.97 16.79 -7.01
C THR A 11 14.49 17.85 -6.03
N LEU A 12 15.10 19.04 -6.05
CA LEU A 12 14.67 20.17 -5.24
C LEU A 12 13.29 20.70 -5.68
N ALA A 13 13.01 20.73 -6.98
CA ALA A 13 11.71 21.10 -7.51
C ALA A 13 10.60 20.14 -7.07
N SER A 14 10.82 18.82 -7.19
CA SER A 14 9.87 17.79 -6.72
C SER A 14 9.64 17.89 -5.21
N ALA A 15 10.71 18.09 -4.42
CA ALA A 15 10.60 18.23 -2.97
C ALA A 15 9.63 19.35 -2.54
N VAL A 16 9.63 20.47 -3.27
CA VAL A 16 8.71 21.58 -3.03
C VAL A 16 7.32 21.26 -3.58
N ALA A 17 7.20 20.88 -4.86
CA ALA A 17 5.92 20.66 -5.51
C ALA A 17 5.10 19.55 -4.83
N ASP A 18 5.73 18.41 -4.51
CA ASP A 18 5.08 17.29 -3.84
C ASP A 18 4.63 17.67 -2.42
N SER A 19 5.43 18.44 -1.69
CA SER A 19 5.06 18.92 -0.36
C SER A 19 3.82 19.81 -0.38
N LEU A 20 3.67 20.66 -1.42
CA LEU A 20 2.46 21.48 -1.58
C LEU A 20 1.23 20.62 -1.85
N VAL A 21 1.36 19.60 -2.71
CA VAL A 21 0.27 18.64 -2.99
C VAL A 21 -0.12 17.88 -1.72
N VAL A 22 0.85 17.31 -1.00
CA VAL A 22 0.60 16.54 0.24
C VAL A 22 -0.01 17.42 1.34
N ALA A 23 0.34 18.71 1.41
CA ALA A 23 -0.23 19.64 2.38
C ALA A 23 -1.69 20.03 2.07
N ALA A 24 -2.02 20.26 0.80
CA ALA A 24 -3.30 20.85 0.41
C ALA A 24 -4.36 19.81 0.03
N ASP A 25 -3.97 18.62 -0.40
CA ASP A 25 -4.90 17.64 -0.94
C ASP A 25 -5.64 16.86 0.17
N PRO A 26 -6.99 16.88 0.19
CA PRO A 26 -7.78 16.25 1.25
C PRO A 26 -7.69 14.72 1.28
N GLN A 27 -7.21 14.09 0.20
CA GLN A 27 -7.03 12.63 0.13
C GLN A 27 -5.66 12.15 0.64
N ALA A 28 -4.67 13.04 0.77
CA ALA A 28 -3.34 12.68 1.31
C ALA A 28 -3.41 11.90 2.65
N PRO A 29 -4.26 12.28 3.62
CA PRO A 29 -4.37 11.59 4.90
C PRO A 29 -5.01 10.19 4.80
N GLU A 30 -5.81 9.93 3.77
CA GLU A 30 -6.42 8.60 3.57
C GLU A 30 -5.38 7.54 3.24
N SER A 31 -4.29 7.94 2.57
CA SER A 31 -3.18 7.05 2.21
C SER A 31 -2.38 6.58 3.44
N SER A 32 -2.17 7.47 4.42
CA SER A 32 -1.65 7.13 5.75
C SER A 32 -1.78 8.32 6.69
N ILE A 33 -2.76 8.28 7.60
CA ILE A 33 -2.94 9.34 8.59
C ILE A 33 -1.69 9.49 9.48
N PHE A 34 -1.07 8.38 9.87
CA PHE A 34 0.11 8.38 10.73
C PHE A 34 1.29 9.13 10.10
N TYR A 35 1.63 8.82 8.83
CA TYR A 35 2.73 9.50 8.16
C TYR A 35 2.39 10.93 7.78
N TRP A 36 1.12 11.20 7.46
CA TRP A 36 0.66 12.54 7.14
C TRP A 36 0.74 13.47 8.35
N GLU A 37 0.24 13.06 9.52
CA GLU A 37 0.30 13.89 10.73
C GLU A 37 1.73 14.20 11.15
N ARG A 38 2.62 13.21 11.10
CA ARG A 38 4.05 13.40 11.42
C ARG A 38 4.76 14.31 10.41
N GLY A 39 4.35 14.27 9.13
CA GLY A 39 4.90 15.10 8.06
C GLY A 39 4.34 16.53 8.03
N ARG A 40 3.15 16.75 8.58
CA ARG A 40 2.38 18.00 8.46
C ARG A 40 3.16 19.27 8.83
N PRO A 41 3.91 19.34 9.94
CA PRO A 41 4.67 20.56 10.27
C PRO A 41 5.71 20.92 9.20
N TYR A 42 6.27 19.93 8.51
CA TYR A 42 7.28 20.15 7.50
C TYR A 42 6.67 20.57 6.16
N THR A 43 5.59 19.92 5.73
CA THR A 43 4.90 20.30 4.48
C THR A 43 4.25 21.68 4.62
N GLN A 44 3.70 22.02 5.79
CA GLN A 44 3.19 23.36 6.07
C GLN A 44 4.29 24.43 5.99
N ALA A 45 5.50 24.15 6.47
CA ALA A 45 6.61 25.09 6.35
C ALA A 45 7.00 25.37 4.88
N VAL A 46 6.77 24.42 3.95
CA VAL A 46 6.94 24.66 2.51
C VAL A 46 5.85 25.57 1.98
N VAL A 47 4.59 25.35 2.39
CA VAL A 47 3.45 26.21 2.02
C VAL A 47 3.67 27.66 2.50
N ASP A 48 4.19 27.84 3.69
CA ASP A 48 4.48 29.19 4.21
C ASP A 48 5.67 29.81 3.45
N ALA A 49 6.76 29.05 3.26
CA ALA A 49 7.94 29.53 2.54
C ALA A 49 7.64 29.91 1.06
N VAL A 50 6.74 29.20 0.38
CA VAL A 50 6.41 29.53 -1.02
C VAL A 50 5.60 30.82 -1.14
N ARG A 51 4.90 31.25 -0.09
CA ARG A 51 4.19 32.55 -0.07
C ARG A 51 5.17 33.72 0.07
N ASP A 52 6.30 33.50 0.73
CA ASP A 52 7.31 34.51 1.02
C ASP A 52 8.48 34.56 0.01
N VAL A 53 8.53 33.63 -0.96
CA VAL A 53 9.56 33.62 -2.01
C VAL A 53 9.50 34.92 -2.82
N ASP A 54 10.63 35.48 -3.26
CA ASP A 54 10.67 36.76 -3.97
C ASP A 54 10.26 36.66 -5.45
N ASP A 55 10.29 35.45 -6.04
CA ASP A 55 9.85 35.17 -7.41
C ASP A 55 8.31 35.17 -7.56
N ALA A 56 7.78 36.17 -8.27
CA ALA A 56 6.34 36.34 -8.46
C ALA A 56 5.68 35.23 -9.31
N GLU A 57 6.42 34.64 -10.24
CA GLU A 57 5.89 33.56 -11.08
C GLU A 57 5.77 32.27 -10.29
N VAL A 58 6.76 31.94 -9.44
CA VAL A 58 6.66 30.81 -8.52
C VAL A 58 5.48 30.96 -7.56
N ARG A 59 5.28 32.13 -6.95
CA ARG A 59 4.12 32.37 -6.08
C ARG A 59 2.81 32.08 -6.80
N ARG A 60 2.64 32.66 -7.99
CA ARG A 60 1.44 32.49 -8.82
C ARG A 60 1.20 31.03 -9.24
N LEU A 61 2.26 30.32 -9.63
CA LEU A 61 2.17 28.91 -10.02
C LEU A 61 1.90 27.99 -8.83
N ALA A 62 2.46 28.29 -7.66
CA ALA A 62 2.19 27.56 -6.43
C ALA A 62 0.74 27.75 -5.96
N GLU A 63 0.21 28.98 -6.02
CA GLU A 63 -1.20 29.25 -5.76
C GLU A 63 -2.12 28.47 -6.70
N ALA A 64 -1.79 28.39 -8.00
CA ALA A 64 -2.54 27.61 -8.96
C ALA A 64 -2.54 26.10 -8.63
N LEU A 65 -1.40 25.55 -8.20
CA LEU A 65 -1.30 24.15 -7.77
C LEU A 65 -2.05 23.89 -6.45
N LEU A 66 -1.99 24.80 -5.49
CA LEU A 66 -2.72 24.69 -4.22
C LEU A 66 -4.25 24.77 -4.42
N ALA A 67 -4.70 25.51 -5.43
CA ALA A 67 -6.11 25.61 -5.79
C ALA A 67 -6.65 24.34 -6.47
N ASP A 68 -5.81 23.61 -7.19
CA ASP A 68 -6.15 22.34 -7.83
C ASP A 68 -4.93 21.40 -7.87
N THR A 69 -4.79 20.61 -6.80
CA THR A 69 -3.70 19.63 -6.61
C THR A 69 -3.75 18.47 -7.61
N ARG A 70 -4.84 18.36 -8.38
CA ARG A 70 -5.06 17.29 -9.37
C ARG A 70 -4.71 17.73 -10.78
N ASN A 71 -4.30 18.99 -10.99
CA ASN A 71 -4.01 19.54 -12.31
C ASN A 71 -2.56 19.27 -12.76
N PRO A 72 -2.32 18.39 -13.75
CA PRO A 72 -0.96 18.05 -14.18
C PRO A 72 -0.24 19.23 -14.84
N GLN A 73 -0.98 20.17 -15.46
CA GLN A 73 -0.40 21.34 -16.09
C GLN A 73 0.10 22.35 -15.05
N ALA A 74 -0.65 22.55 -13.97
CA ALA A 74 -0.24 23.41 -12.85
C ALA A 74 1.01 22.85 -12.17
N TYR A 75 1.01 21.55 -11.84
CA TYR A 75 2.18 20.87 -11.27
C TYR A 75 3.40 20.99 -12.19
N ALA A 76 3.27 20.66 -13.47
CA ALA A 76 4.37 20.70 -14.42
C ALA A 76 4.90 22.13 -14.66
N ALA A 77 4.03 23.14 -14.65
CA ALA A 77 4.44 24.54 -14.76
C ALA A 77 5.26 24.99 -13.55
N LEU A 78 4.78 24.72 -12.34
CA LEU A 78 5.52 25.03 -11.10
C LEU A 78 6.86 24.29 -11.05
N HIS A 79 6.85 22.98 -11.33
CA HIS A 79 8.05 22.15 -11.31
C HIS A 79 9.14 22.67 -12.27
N ARG A 80 8.76 23.05 -13.49
CA ARG A 80 9.69 23.66 -14.46
C ARG A 80 10.25 24.99 -13.96
N ALA A 81 9.42 25.87 -13.39
CA ALA A 81 9.87 27.15 -12.83
C ALA A 81 10.87 26.95 -11.68
N LEU A 82 10.55 26.06 -10.73
CA LEU A 82 11.44 25.69 -9.63
C LEU A 82 12.75 25.06 -10.12
N THR A 83 12.69 24.19 -11.13
CA THR A 83 13.88 23.57 -11.74
C THR A 83 14.80 24.63 -12.35
N ALA A 84 14.23 25.63 -13.04
CA ALA A 84 15.00 26.73 -13.61
C ALA A 84 15.67 27.58 -12.51
N LEU A 85 14.97 27.87 -11.42
CA LEU A 85 15.53 28.61 -10.29
C LEU A 85 16.64 27.84 -9.57
N ALA A 86 16.48 26.53 -9.38
CA ALA A 86 17.51 25.70 -8.75
C ALA A 86 18.79 25.54 -9.60
N ALA A 87 18.73 25.86 -10.90
CA ALA A 87 19.89 25.83 -11.80
C ALA A 87 20.74 27.12 -11.76
N ALA A 88 20.27 28.17 -11.11
CA ALA A 88 20.96 29.46 -10.96
C ALA A 88 21.31 29.72 -9.47
N PRO A 89 22.23 30.66 -9.16
CA PRO A 89 22.44 31.10 -7.78
C PRO A 89 21.12 31.64 -7.20
N PRO A 90 20.55 30.99 -6.17
CA PRO A 90 19.24 31.36 -5.65
C PRO A 90 19.33 32.64 -4.81
N SER A 91 18.24 33.41 -4.75
CA SER A 91 18.03 34.40 -3.69
C SER A 91 17.93 33.71 -2.32
N ASP A 92 18.05 34.46 -1.22
CA ASP A 92 17.96 33.89 0.12
C ASP A 92 16.60 33.22 0.38
N THR A 93 15.50 33.77 -0.17
CA THR A 93 14.15 33.22 0.01
C THR A 93 13.94 31.97 -0.85
N VAL A 94 14.48 31.92 -2.07
CA VAL A 94 14.49 30.70 -2.91
C VAL A 94 15.34 29.59 -2.28
N ALA A 95 16.50 29.95 -1.72
CA ALA A 95 17.34 28.99 -1.00
C ALA A 95 16.62 28.41 0.23
N ALA A 96 15.91 29.26 0.98
CA ALA A 96 15.09 28.84 2.11
C ALA A 96 13.95 27.91 1.68
N LEU A 97 13.24 28.22 0.59
CA LEU A 97 12.19 27.37 0.03
C LEU A 97 12.70 25.96 -0.27
N PHE A 98 13.84 25.85 -0.97
CA PHE A 98 14.43 24.55 -1.28
C PHE A 98 14.93 23.80 -0.03
N ALA A 99 15.45 24.52 0.96
CA ALA A 99 15.84 23.92 2.23
C ALA A 99 14.63 23.36 2.99
N HIS A 100 13.51 24.09 3.01
CA HIS A 100 12.25 23.61 3.58
C HIS A 100 11.71 22.39 2.81
N GLY A 101 11.70 22.44 1.47
CA GLY A 101 11.30 21.29 0.64
C GLY A 101 12.13 20.05 0.93
N TRP A 102 13.45 20.16 0.97
CA TRP A 102 14.32 19.02 1.28
C TRP A 102 14.14 18.50 2.72
N ARG A 103 13.90 19.41 3.68
CA ARG A 103 13.58 19.02 5.06
C ARG A 103 12.25 18.27 5.13
N ALA A 104 11.24 18.68 4.36
CA ALA A 104 9.98 17.97 4.25
C ALA A 104 10.19 16.58 3.66
N GLU A 105 10.90 16.44 2.54
CA GLU A 105 11.24 15.15 1.94
C GLU A 105 11.98 14.20 2.90
N SER A 106 12.86 14.74 3.75
CA SER A 106 13.64 13.96 4.71
C SER A 106 12.85 13.52 5.94
N ASN A 107 11.74 14.19 6.27
CA ASN A 107 10.97 13.96 7.50
C ASN A 107 9.52 13.49 7.25
N CYS A 108 9.02 13.64 6.02
CA CYS A 108 7.72 13.18 5.57
C CYS A 108 7.89 11.90 4.74
N ARG A 109 7.12 10.87 5.07
CA ARG A 109 7.11 9.60 4.33
C ARG A 109 6.02 9.55 3.26
N LEU A 110 5.37 10.67 2.98
CA LEU A 110 4.41 10.82 1.91
C LEU A 110 4.97 11.76 0.84
N GLY A 111 4.98 11.27 -0.39
CA GLY A 111 5.14 12.06 -1.60
C GLY A 111 3.88 12.03 -2.44
N SER A 112 3.95 12.61 -3.63
CA SER A 112 2.89 12.56 -4.63
C SER A 112 3.44 12.16 -5.99
N HIS A 113 2.61 11.48 -6.78
CA HIS A 113 2.83 11.28 -8.19
C HIS A 113 1.62 11.82 -8.95
N LEU A 114 1.85 12.63 -9.96
CA LEU A 114 0.83 13.15 -10.86
C LEU A 114 1.30 13.04 -12.31
N GLY A 115 0.78 12.04 -13.01
CA GLY A 115 1.11 11.79 -14.40
C GLY A 115 0.61 12.90 -15.34
N ALA A 116 1.38 13.20 -16.39
CA ALA A 116 1.11 14.29 -17.31
C ALA A 116 -0.20 14.13 -18.12
N LEU A 117 -0.70 12.89 -18.24
CA LEU A 117 -1.91 12.52 -18.96
C LEU A 117 -3.08 12.21 -18.01
N TYR A 118 -2.90 12.39 -16.70
CA TYR A 118 -3.96 12.21 -15.73
C TYR A 118 -5.17 13.12 -16.03
N GLY A 119 -6.39 12.59 -15.90
CA GLY A 119 -7.63 13.27 -16.26
C GLY A 119 -7.88 13.46 -17.77
N THR A 120 -6.98 13.01 -18.65
CA THR A 120 -7.17 13.12 -20.11
C THR A 120 -7.93 11.92 -20.68
N ARG A 121 -9.24 12.13 -20.96
CA ARG A 121 -10.24 11.21 -21.55
C ARG A 121 -10.40 9.83 -20.86
N PRO A 122 -11.57 9.49 -20.31
CA PRO A 122 -11.87 8.10 -19.96
C PRO A 122 -12.12 7.30 -21.24
N VAL A 123 -11.20 6.40 -21.59
CA VAL A 123 -11.61 5.15 -22.23
C VAL A 123 -12.30 4.34 -21.12
N ARG A 124 -13.34 3.60 -21.46
CA ARG A 124 -14.26 2.91 -20.55
C ARG A 124 -13.58 2.23 -19.33
N CYS A 125 -13.50 2.93 -18.19
CA CYS A 125 -12.91 2.35 -16.99
C CYS A 125 -13.80 1.26 -16.39
N TRP A 126 -13.23 0.09 -16.12
CA TRP A 126 -13.91 -0.96 -15.32
C TRP A 126 -13.98 -0.51 -13.87
N ALA A 127 -15.09 0.16 -13.55
CA ALA A 127 -15.29 0.81 -12.26
C ALA A 127 -16.10 -0.07 -11.30
N SER A 128 -16.75 -1.12 -11.80
CA SER A 128 -17.72 -1.89 -11.00
C SER A 128 -17.27 -3.31 -10.69
N PHE A 129 -17.75 -3.80 -9.55
CA PHE A 129 -17.66 -5.20 -9.16
C PHE A 129 -18.24 -6.15 -10.23
N GLU A 130 -19.39 -5.82 -10.82
CA GLU A 130 -20.07 -6.67 -11.80
C GLU A 130 -19.26 -6.86 -13.09
N GLU A 131 -18.55 -5.84 -13.54
CA GLU A 131 -17.67 -5.95 -14.71
C GLU A 131 -16.51 -6.91 -14.46
N LEU A 132 -15.88 -6.84 -13.28
CA LEU A 132 -14.81 -7.76 -12.90
C LEU A 132 -15.33 -9.18 -12.66
N ARG A 133 -16.53 -9.33 -12.10
CA ARG A 133 -17.16 -10.64 -11.90
C ARG A 133 -17.51 -11.34 -13.21
N ALA A 134 -17.64 -10.59 -14.30
CA ALA A 134 -17.88 -11.14 -15.64
C ALA A 134 -16.61 -11.63 -16.34
N LEU A 135 -15.41 -11.38 -15.78
CA LEU A 135 -14.17 -11.93 -16.32
C LEU A 135 -14.20 -13.46 -16.28
N PRO A 136 -13.61 -14.14 -17.27
CA PRO A 136 -13.45 -15.58 -17.16
C PRO A 136 -12.53 -15.87 -15.97
N PRO A 137 -12.94 -16.76 -15.05
CA PRO A 137 -11.99 -17.33 -14.11
C PRO A 137 -10.99 -18.11 -14.96
N GLY A 138 -9.68 -17.85 -14.97
CA GLY A 138 -8.73 -18.56 -15.82
C GLY A 138 -8.70 -20.11 -15.68
N PRO A 139 -7.68 -20.78 -16.23
CA PRO A 139 -7.57 -22.23 -16.11
C PRO A 139 -7.58 -22.68 -14.64
N PRO A 140 -8.08 -23.90 -14.34
CA PRO A 140 -8.11 -24.42 -12.99
C PRO A 140 -6.69 -24.55 -12.41
N PRO A 141 -6.55 -24.54 -11.07
CA PRO A 141 -5.26 -24.77 -10.41
C PRO A 141 -4.61 -26.06 -10.88
N GLY A 142 -3.28 -26.03 -11.04
CA GLY A 142 -2.47 -27.23 -11.23
C GLY A 142 -2.36 -28.08 -9.96
N ASP A 143 -1.55 -29.14 -10.03
CA ASP A 143 -1.24 -30.00 -8.88
C ASP A 143 -0.57 -29.20 -7.74
N PRO A 144 -1.15 -29.17 -6.52
CA PRO A 144 -0.56 -28.48 -5.37
C PRO A 144 0.88 -28.90 -5.05
N ALA A 145 1.27 -30.15 -5.35
CA ALA A 145 2.61 -30.66 -5.07
C ALA A 145 3.71 -30.02 -5.94
N ARG A 146 3.34 -29.31 -7.02
CA ARG A 146 4.29 -28.62 -7.90
C ARG A 146 4.50 -27.15 -7.54
N ALA A 147 3.62 -26.59 -6.71
CA ALA A 147 3.68 -25.19 -6.33
C ALA A 147 4.77 -24.95 -5.28
N GLN A 148 5.79 -24.18 -5.66
CA GLN A 148 6.87 -23.76 -4.76
C GLN A 148 6.56 -22.43 -4.08
N ILE A 149 5.59 -21.67 -4.63
CA ILE A 149 5.22 -20.34 -4.15
C ILE A 149 3.76 -20.35 -3.73
N LEU A 150 3.49 -19.83 -2.53
CA LEU A 150 2.14 -19.56 -2.06
C LEU A 150 1.93 -18.06 -1.93
N VAL A 151 0.98 -17.50 -2.67
CA VAL A 151 0.48 -16.15 -2.47
C VAL A 151 -0.73 -16.24 -1.52
N VAL A 152 -0.61 -15.69 -0.32
CA VAL A 152 -1.69 -15.65 0.68
C VAL A 152 -2.30 -14.26 0.67
N VAL A 153 -3.61 -14.19 0.43
CA VAL A 153 -4.39 -12.96 0.39
C VAL A 153 -5.41 -12.96 1.53
N PRO A 154 -5.14 -12.28 2.66
CA PRO A 154 -6.11 -12.14 3.74
C PRO A 154 -7.22 -11.17 3.30
N PHE A 155 -8.48 -11.54 3.56
CA PHE A 155 -9.61 -10.78 3.02
C PHE A 155 -10.77 -10.64 4.01
N ARG A 156 -11.38 -9.46 3.99
CA ARG A 156 -12.70 -9.19 4.56
C ARG A 156 -13.34 -7.99 3.85
N ASP A 157 -14.60 -8.13 3.48
CA ASP A 157 -15.39 -7.02 2.96
C ASP A 157 -16.80 -7.02 3.57
N ARG A 158 -17.07 -5.99 4.38
CA ARG A 158 -18.40 -5.69 4.93
C ARG A 158 -18.96 -4.39 4.37
N THR A 159 -18.30 -3.80 3.37
CA THR A 159 -18.72 -2.52 2.79
C THR A 159 -19.93 -2.72 1.87
N PRO A 160 -20.97 -1.85 1.95
CA PRO A 160 -22.13 -1.97 1.07
C PRO A 160 -21.81 -1.84 -0.42
N ASP A 161 -20.79 -1.04 -0.76
CA ASP A 161 -20.38 -0.77 -2.14
C ASP A 161 -19.47 -1.87 -2.73
N ARG A 162 -19.05 -2.85 -1.91
CA ARG A 162 -18.21 -3.99 -2.31
C ARG A 162 -16.89 -3.55 -2.95
N THR A 163 -16.39 -2.36 -2.60
CA THR A 163 -15.17 -1.80 -3.20
C THR A 163 -13.95 -2.68 -2.94
N ARG A 164 -13.86 -3.31 -1.76
CA ARG A 164 -12.76 -4.23 -1.43
C ARG A 164 -12.85 -5.53 -2.20
N LEU A 165 -14.05 -6.09 -2.37
CA LEU A 165 -14.23 -7.28 -3.21
C LEU A 165 -13.91 -7.00 -4.69
N ARG A 166 -14.27 -5.83 -5.21
CA ARG A 166 -13.85 -5.38 -6.55
C ARG A 166 -12.32 -5.38 -6.67
N ASN A 167 -11.62 -4.81 -5.70
CA ASN A 167 -10.16 -4.81 -5.65
C ASN A 167 -9.59 -6.25 -5.59
N LEU A 168 -10.16 -7.12 -4.75
CA LEU A 168 -9.74 -8.52 -4.68
C LEU A 168 -9.86 -9.22 -6.04
N LEU A 169 -10.98 -9.05 -6.75
CA LEU A 169 -11.14 -9.65 -8.07
C LEU A 169 -10.11 -9.14 -9.08
N ALA A 170 -9.78 -7.85 -9.04
CA ALA A 170 -8.72 -7.29 -9.88
C ALA A 170 -7.33 -7.84 -9.51
N CYS A 171 -7.04 -7.97 -8.21
CA CYS A 171 -5.81 -8.59 -7.70
C CYS A 171 -5.69 -10.04 -8.21
N LEU A 172 -6.71 -10.88 -7.99
CA LEU A 172 -6.73 -12.27 -8.41
C LEU A 172 -6.61 -12.42 -9.93
N ALA A 173 -7.30 -11.58 -10.71
CA ALA A 173 -7.19 -11.56 -12.16
C ALA A 173 -5.76 -11.18 -12.62
N SER A 174 -5.13 -10.19 -11.96
CA SER A 174 -3.75 -9.80 -12.27
C SER A 174 -2.73 -10.88 -11.94
N LEU A 175 -2.95 -11.67 -10.87
CA LEU A 175 -2.13 -12.82 -10.49
C LEU A 175 -2.31 -14.02 -11.42
N ARG A 176 -3.34 -14.03 -12.26
CA ARG A 176 -3.53 -15.06 -13.31
C ARG A 176 -2.83 -14.69 -14.62
N ASP A 177 -2.68 -13.39 -14.91
CA ASP A 177 -1.86 -12.89 -16.01
C ASP A 177 -0.41 -12.68 -15.56
N GLN A 178 0.29 -13.78 -15.28
CA GLN A 178 1.71 -13.78 -14.88
C GLN A 178 2.59 -14.49 -15.91
N SER A 179 3.84 -14.04 -16.04
CA SER A 179 4.86 -14.69 -16.87
C SER A 179 5.50 -15.92 -16.20
N ALA A 180 5.29 -16.10 -14.90
CA ALA A 180 5.69 -17.32 -14.19
C ALA A 180 4.83 -18.52 -14.64
N PRO A 181 5.39 -19.72 -14.75
CA PRO A 181 4.61 -20.93 -15.00
C PRO A 181 3.52 -21.12 -13.94
N ARG A 182 2.29 -21.35 -14.40
CA ARG A 182 1.10 -21.33 -13.54
C ARG A 182 1.08 -22.41 -12.46
N ASP A 183 1.80 -23.49 -12.68
CA ASP A 183 1.97 -24.64 -11.81
C ASP A 183 3.06 -24.45 -10.74
N GLU A 184 3.88 -23.40 -10.82
CA GLU A 184 4.92 -23.08 -9.82
C GLU A 184 4.38 -22.26 -8.65
N TYR A 185 3.19 -21.67 -8.76
CA TYR A 185 2.61 -20.85 -7.70
C TYR A 185 1.11 -21.07 -7.51
N ARG A 186 0.63 -20.80 -6.29
CA ARG A 186 -0.80 -20.83 -5.94
C ARG A 186 -1.24 -19.53 -5.28
N VAL A 187 -2.51 -19.21 -5.42
CA VAL A 187 -3.15 -18.07 -4.76
C VAL A 187 -4.25 -18.56 -3.83
N LEU A 188 -4.01 -18.45 -2.53
CA LEU A 188 -4.95 -18.79 -1.47
C LEU A 188 -5.58 -17.51 -0.92
N VAL A 189 -6.90 -17.43 -0.95
CA VAL A 189 -7.64 -16.36 -0.27
C VAL A 189 -8.16 -16.88 1.07
N VAL A 190 -7.87 -16.14 2.15
CA VAL A 190 -8.38 -16.42 3.48
C VAL A 190 -9.42 -15.36 3.85
N GLU A 191 -10.72 -15.72 3.80
CA GLU A 191 -11.81 -14.84 4.23
C GLU A 191 -12.06 -15.00 5.73
N ALA A 192 -11.71 -13.98 6.52
CA ALA A 192 -11.92 -13.96 7.96
C ALA A 192 -13.11 -13.06 8.31
N ASP A 193 -14.28 -13.66 8.52
CA ASP A 193 -15.53 -12.96 8.81
C ASP A 193 -16.49 -13.87 9.61
N THR A 194 -17.64 -13.37 10.06
CA THR A 194 -18.63 -14.16 10.81
C THR A 194 -19.35 -15.18 9.94
N GLU A 195 -19.35 -14.98 8.62
CA GLU A 195 -19.89 -15.89 7.61
C GLU A 195 -19.11 -15.76 6.29
N PRO A 196 -19.10 -16.79 5.42
CA PRO A 196 -18.36 -16.77 4.14
C PRO A 196 -19.08 -15.93 3.06
N ARG A 197 -19.13 -14.61 3.26
CA ARG A 197 -19.94 -13.67 2.45
C ARG A 197 -19.59 -13.66 0.97
N SER A 198 -18.33 -13.91 0.64
CA SER A 198 -17.80 -13.75 -0.71
C SER A 198 -17.33 -15.07 -1.35
N GLN A 199 -17.55 -16.21 -0.69
CA GLN A 199 -17.08 -17.53 -1.15
C GLN A 199 -17.44 -17.83 -2.61
N GLN A 200 -18.73 -17.75 -2.96
CA GLN A 200 -19.22 -18.07 -4.32
C GLN A 200 -18.60 -17.17 -5.41
N VAL A 201 -18.13 -15.99 -5.02
CA VAL A 201 -17.50 -15.03 -5.92
C VAL A 201 -15.99 -15.23 -5.98
N ILE A 202 -15.35 -15.65 -4.90
CA ILE A 202 -13.89 -15.77 -4.80
C ILE A 202 -13.41 -17.11 -5.33
N GLU A 203 -14.08 -18.22 -5.04
CA GLU A 203 -13.66 -19.57 -5.43
C GLU A 203 -13.35 -19.73 -6.92
N PRO A 204 -14.10 -19.13 -7.86
CA PRO A 204 -13.73 -19.19 -9.27
C PRO A 204 -12.40 -18.50 -9.58
N TYR A 205 -11.97 -17.53 -8.77
CA TYR A 205 -10.82 -16.65 -9.03
C TYR A 205 -9.55 -16.98 -8.25
N ALA A 206 -9.68 -17.63 -7.10
CA ALA A 206 -8.56 -18.16 -6.34
C ALA A 206 -8.18 -19.57 -6.80
N ASP A 207 -7.00 -20.06 -6.39
CA ASP A 207 -6.69 -21.50 -6.49
C ASP A 207 -7.30 -22.26 -5.32
N ASP A 208 -7.24 -21.64 -4.15
CA ASP A 208 -7.74 -22.18 -2.91
C ASP A 208 -8.48 -21.06 -2.15
N TYR A 209 -9.51 -21.45 -1.42
CA TYR A 209 -10.30 -20.56 -0.59
C TYR A 209 -10.45 -21.18 0.79
N LEU A 210 -10.21 -20.39 1.82
CA LEU A 210 -10.41 -20.79 3.21
C LEU A 210 -11.22 -19.72 3.93
N TRP A 211 -12.38 -20.11 4.45
CA TRP A 211 -13.13 -19.27 5.37
C TRP A 211 -12.80 -19.63 6.81
N VAL A 212 -12.60 -18.60 7.64
CA VAL A 212 -12.42 -18.74 9.09
C VAL A 212 -13.32 -17.77 9.84
N HIS A 213 -13.94 -18.25 10.92
CA HIS A 213 -14.87 -17.44 11.70
C HIS A 213 -14.12 -16.40 12.53
N LYS A 214 -14.41 -15.11 12.30
CA LYS A 214 -13.90 -14.01 13.13
C LYS A 214 -14.95 -12.94 13.32
N ASP A 215 -15.38 -12.78 14.57
CA ASP A 215 -16.17 -11.63 14.98
C ASP A 215 -15.28 -10.42 15.33
N GLY A 216 -15.88 -9.22 15.39
CA GLY A 216 -15.22 -7.98 15.77
C GLY A 216 -14.27 -7.44 14.70
N LEU A 217 -13.12 -6.94 15.14
CA LEU A 217 -12.10 -6.34 14.26
C LEU A 217 -11.43 -7.38 13.37
N PHE A 218 -10.92 -6.96 12.21
CA PHE A 218 -10.20 -7.87 11.31
C PHE A 218 -8.87 -8.23 11.94
N ASN A 219 -8.36 -9.45 11.72
CA ASN A 219 -7.03 -9.80 12.17
C ASN A 219 -6.24 -10.33 10.96
N LYS A 220 -5.53 -9.39 10.30
CA LYS A 220 -4.70 -9.69 9.11
C LYS A 220 -3.64 -10.73 9.44
N SER A 221 -2.89 -10.53 10.53
CA SER A 221 -1.82 -11.43 10.97
C SER A 221 -2.29 -12.88 11.11
N TRP A 222 -3.40 -13.09 11.82
CA TRP A 222 -3.97 -14.41 12.01
C TRP A 222 -4.48 -15.02 10.70
N ALA A 223 -5.18 -14.25 9.86
CA ALA A 223 -5.64 -14.74 8.56
C ALA A 223 -4.46 -15.18 7.66
N VAL A 224 -3.34 -14.44 7.69
CA VAL A 224 -2.11 -14.83 6.98
C VAL A 224 -1.53 -16.11 7.57
N ASN A 225 -1.36 -16.20 8.88
CA ASN A 225 -0.83 -17.40 9.54
C ASN A 225 -1.69 -18.63 9.23
N VAL A 226 -3.02 -18.49 9.31
CA VAL A 226 -3.99 -19.53 8.93
C VAL A 226 -3.73 -19.98 7.50
N GLY A 227 -3.59 -19.05 6.57
CA GLY A 227 -3.34 -19.36 5.16
C GLY A 227 -2.03 -20.13 4.95
N VAL A 228 -0.94 -19.67 5.56
CA VAL A 228 0.37 -20.32 5.43
C VAL A 228 0.39 -21.72 6.04
N VAL A 229 -0.22 -21.90 7.21
CA VAL A 229 -0.16 -23.17 7.96
C VAL A 229 -1.13 -24.22 7.42
N ASN A 230 -2.26 -23.81 6.85
CA ASN A 230 -3.33 -24.71 6.40
C ASN A 230 -3.43 -24.82 4.87
N ALA A 231 -2.47 -24.27 4.12
CA ALA A 231 -2.45 -24.38 2.66
C ALA A 231 -2.36 -25.86 2.21
N PRO A 232 -2.96 -26.23 1.06
CA PRO A 232 -2.90 -27.60 0.54
C PRO A 232 -1.58 -27.93 -0.17
N CYS A 233 -0.53 -27.12 0.05
CA CYS A 233 0.80 -27.28 -0.54
C CYS A 233 1.87 -27.00 0.52
N ASP A 234 3.12 -27.41 0.24
CA ASP A 234 4.29 -27.14 1.09
C ASP A 234 5.22 -26.16 0.35
N PRO A 235 4.90 -24.84 0.35
CA PRO A 235 5.62 -23.87 -0.45
C PRO A 235 7.03 -23.64 0.12
N GLU A 236 8.01 -23.44 -0.75
CA GLU A 236 9.34 -22.96 -0.35
C GLU A 236 9.30 -21.46 0.02
N VAL A 237 8.44 -20.71 -0.68
CA VAL A 237 8.30 -19.26 -0.57
C VAL A 237 6.84 -18.85 -0.38
N VAL A 238 6.60 -17.94 0.55
CA VAL A 238 5.31 -17.29 0.78
C VAL A 238 5.37 -15.84 0.32
N CYS A 239 4.37 -15.40 -0.43
CA CYS A 239 4.05 -14.00 -0.65
C CYS A 239 2.81 -13.64 0.18
N ILE A 240 2.98 -12.79 1.18
CA ILE A 240 1.87 -12.12 1.87
C ILE A 240 1.47 -10.94 0.99
N LEU A 241 0.21 -10.91 0.54
CA LEU A 241 -0.25 -9.89 -0.42
C LEU A 241 -1.62 -9.35 0.00
N ASP A 242 -1.73 -8.03 0.13
CA ASP A 242 -3.03 -7.40 0.38
C ASP A 242 -3.95 -7.50 -0.85
N ALA A 243 -5.26 -7.55 -0.59
CA ALA A 243 -6.29 -7.79 -1.61
C ALA A 243 -6.46 -6.65 -2.62
N ASP A 244 -5.83 -5.51 -2.39
CA ASP A 244 -5.87 -4.29 -3.19
C ASP A 244 -4.56 -4.01 -3.94
N VAL A 245 -3.66 -4.98 -4.05
CA VAL A 245 -2.50 -4.88 -4.94
C VAL A 245 -2.90 -5.22 -6.38
N LEU A 246 -2.53 -4.37 -7.34
CA LEU A 246 -2.63 -4.67 -8.76
C LEU A 246 -1.26 -5.07 -9.31
N ALA A 247 -1.06 -6.37 -9.56
CA ALA A 247 0.23 -6.90 -9.99
C ALA A 247 0.50 -6.67 -11.50
N ASP A 248 1.75 -6.32 -11.84
CA ASP A 248 2.24 -6.40 -13.21
C ASP A 248 2.48 -7.86 -13.65
N ARG A 249 2.60 -8.10 -14.96
CA ARG A 249 2.72 -9.46 -15.52
C ARG A 249 3.96 -10.22 -15.03
N ASP A 250 5.03 -9.53 -14.67
CA ASP A 250 6.28 -10.16 -14.25
C ASP A 250 6.41 -10.26 -12.73
N PHE A 251 5.39 -9.86 -11.97
CA PHE A 251 5.43 -9.77 -10.52
C PHE A 251 5.89 -11.06 -9.83
N VAL A 252 5.27 -12.21 -10.13
CA VAL A 252 5.63 -13.50 -9.51
C VAL A 252 7.04 -13.92 -9.94
N ALA A 253 7.31 -13.95 -11.26
CA ALA A 253 8.59 -14.41 -11.79
C ALA A 253 9.77 -13.56 -11.29
N ARG A 254 9.60 -12.23 -11.26
CA ARG A 254 10.62 -11.28 -10.80
C ARG A 254 10.92 -11.48 -9.32
N ASN A 255 9.90 -11.65 -8.48
CA ASN A 255 10.09 -11.82 -7.05
C ASN A 255 10.63 -13.21 -6.67
N ALA A 256 10.16 -14.28 -7.32
CA ALA A 256 10.68 -15.63 -7.11
C ALA A 256 12.19 -15.71 -7.38
N ARG A 257 12.65 -15.12 -8.49
CA ARG A 257 14.08 -15.11 -8.88
C ARG A 257 14.99 -14.44 -7.84
N ARG A 258 14.48 -13.56 -6.97
CA ARG A 258 15.28 -12.91 -5.92
C ARG A 258 15.80 -13.93 -4.89
N PHE A 259 15.05 -15.01 -4.63
CA PHE A 259 15.46 -16.08 -3.72
C PHE A 259 16.60 -16.97 -4.25
N ASN A 260 16.96 -16.84 -5.53
CA ASN A 260 18.12 -17.52 -6.11
C ASN A 260 19.45 -16.89 -5.67
N ARG A 261 19.40 -15.72 -5.02
CA ARG A 261 20.59 -15.07 -4.45
C ARG A 261 20.94 -15.75 -3.12
N PRO A 262 22.22 -16.13 -2.91
CA PRO A 262 22.65 -16.71 -1.65
C PRO A 262 22.29 -15.82 -0.46
N GLY A 263 21.66 -16.41 0.55
CA GLY A 263 21.32 -15.72 1.80
C GLY A 263 19.98 -14.97 1.80
N THR A 264 19.27 -14.84 0.67
CA THR A 264 17.95 -14.17 0.66
C THR A 264 16.91 -15.02 1.40
N MET A 265 16.42 -14.49 2.53
CA MET A 265 15.40 -15.13 3.37
C MET A 265 14.03 -14.44 3.27
N GLY A 266 14.01 -13.16 2.92
CA GLY A 266 12.79 -12.45 2.54
C GLY A 266 13.11 -11.09 1.94
N HIS A 267 12.10 -10.45 1.38
CA HIS A 267 12.20 -9.10 0.84
C HIS A 267 10.85 -8.40 0.72
N LEU A 268 10.88 -7.07 0.75
CA LEU A 268 9.84 -6.21 0.20
C LEU A 268 10.13 -5.99 -1.29
N SER A 269 9.12 -6.13 -2.14
CA SER A 269 9.29 -5.93 -3.59
C SER A 269 9.54 -4.47 -3.97
N TYR A 270 9.21 -3.55 -3.06
CA TYR A 270 9.16 -2.11 -3.30
C TYR A 270 9.78 -1.33 -2.13
N ARG A 271 10.23 -0.10 -2.44
CA ARG A 271 10.46 0.95 -1.45
C ARG A 271 9.32 1.91 -1.45
N ASP A 272 8.69 2.16 -2.59
CA ASP A 272 7.63 3.15 -2.71
C ASP A 272 6.31 2.48 -3.10
N MET A 273 5.30 2.64 -2.25
CA MET A 273 3.95 2.16 -2.50
C MET A 273 3.10 3.31 -3.03
N TRP A 274 2.46 3.08 -4.17
CA TRP A 274 1.63 4.05 -4.87
C TRP A 274 0.17 3.81 -4.49
N CYS A 275 -0.31 4.58 -3.51
CA CYS A 275 -1.73 4.60 -3.15
C CYS A 275 -2.49 5.41 -4.18
N LEU A 276 -3.14 4.70 -5.10
CA LEU A 276 -3.92 5.27 -6.18
C LEU A 276 -5.21 5.91 -5.65
N ASP A 277 -5.73 6.87 -6.39
CA ASP A 277 -7.11 7.32 -6.21
C ASP A 277 -8.09 6.47 -7.03
N ALA A 278 -9.39 6.73 -6.87
CA ALA A 278 -10.45 5.95 -7.53
C ALA A 278 -10.33 5.97 -9.06
N GLU A 279 -10.01 7.13 -9.65
CA GLU A 279 -9.86 7.30 -11.10
C GLU A 279 -8.66 6.52 -11.63
N SER A 280 -7.51 6.69 -10.98
CA SER A 280 -6.27 5.99 -11.35
C SER A 280 -6.39 4.48 -11.15
N THR A 281 -7.12 4.05 -10.13
CA THR A 281 -7.42 2.63 -9.89
C THR A 281 -8.24 2.03 -11.02
N ALA A 282 -9.33 2.69 -11.41
CA ALA A 282 -10.19 2.21 -12.48
C ALA A 282 -9.42 2.15 -13.81
N HIS A 283 -8.56 3.14 -14.05
CA HIS A 283 -7.69 3.19 -15.23
C HIS A 283 -6.62 2.10 -15.23
N ALA A 284 -5.96 1.88 -14.10
CA ALA A 284 -4.93 0.84 -13.93
C ALA A 284 -5.51 -0.57 -14.16
N ILE A 285 -6.70 -0.82 -13.63
CA ILE A 285 -7.44 -2.08 -13.83
C ILE A 285 -7.77 -2.28 -15.32
N GLU A 286 -8.26 -1.24 -16.00
CA GLU A 286 -8.57 -1.36 -17.43
C GLU A 286 -7.31 -1.68 -18.25
N GLN A 287 -6.21 -0.97 -18.02
CA GLN A 287 -4.95 -1.23 -18.71
C GLN A 287 -4.47 -2.68 -18.47
N ARG A 288 -4.47 -3.15 -17.22
CA ARG A 288 -3.99 -4.49 -16.90
C ARG A 288 -4.92 -5.58 -17.43
N LEU A 289 -6.20 -5.49 -17.14
CA LEU A 289 -7.12 -6.62 -17.31
C LEU A 289 -7.88 -6.57 -18.64
N ALA A 290 -8.31 -5.39 -19.08
CA ALA A 290 -9.09 -5.26 -20.31
C ALA A 290 -8.17 -5.13 -21.55
N GLN A 291 -7.08 -4.37 -21.44
CA GLN A 291 -6.14 -4.14 -22.53
C GLN A 291 -4.99 -5.15 -22.54
N GLY A 292 -4.77 -5.87 -21.44
CA GLY A 292 -3.71 -6.87 -21.32
C GLY A 292 -2.30 -6.29 -21.30
N SER A 293 -2.14 -5.01 -20.93
CA SER A 293 -0.83 -4.35 -20.83
C SER A 293 0.00 -4.99 -19.74
N ALA A 294 1.28 -5.33 -20.00
CA ALA A 294 2.12 -6.00 -19.02
C ALA A 294 2.35 -5.17 -17.74
N GLN A 295 2.36 -3.85 -17.88
CA GLN A 295 2.51 -2.85 -16.81
C GLN A 295 1.51 -1.71 -17.04
N VAL A 296 1.27 -0.90 -16.01
CA VAL A 296 0.42 0.30 -16.09
C VAL A 296 1.29 1.51 -16.41
N ASP A 297 0.84 2.33 -17.35
CA ASP A 297 1.48 3.60 -17.70
C ASP A 297 1.37 4.63 -16.54
N PRO A 298 2.49 4.98 -15.87
CA PRO A 298 2.46 5.93 -14.76
C PRO A 298 2.04 7.34 -15.17
N ASP A 299 2.19 7.74 -16.45
CA ASP A 299 1.80 9.08 -16.91
C ASP A 299 0.28 9.30 -16.84
N ARG A 300 -0.50 8.24 -16.64
CA ARG A 300 -1.96 8.30 -16.51
C ARG A 300 -2.44 8.15 -15.07
N LEU A 301 -1.52 7.99 -14.12
CA LEU A 301 -1.85 7.75 -12.73
C LEU A 301 -1.65 9.00 -11.89
N ARG A 302 -2.48 9.13 -10.87
CA ARG A 302 -2.27 9.95 -9.68
C ARG A 302 -2.17 9.03 -8.48
N ALA A 303 -1.17 9.28 -7.62
CA ALA A 303 -0.96 8.51 -6.41
C ALA A 303 -0.38 9.37 -5.29
N PHE A 304 -0.68 9.01 -4.04
CA PHE A 304 0.20 9.35 -2.93
C PHE A 304 1.24 8.25 -2.79
N VAL A 305 2.50 8.64 -2.67
CA VAL A 305 3.63 7.72 -2.61
C VAL A 305 4.04 7.56 -1.16
N LEU A 306 3.69 6.43 -0.55
CA LEU A 306 4.22 6.08 0.76
C LEU A 306 5.64 5.56 0.58
N ARG A 307 6.58 6.24 1.22
CA ARG A 307 8.00 5.91 1.17
C ARG A 307 8.35 4.92 2.27
N ARG A 308 8.86 3.77 1.84
CA ARG A 308 9.34 2.61 2.61
C ARG A 308 8.31 1.95 3.53
N PRO A 309 6.98 1.98 3.27
CA PRO A 309 6.02 1.46 4.23
C PRO A 309 6.26 -0.06 4.38
N PRO A 310 6.22 -0.57 5.61
CA PRO A 310 6.29 -2.01 5.82
C PRO A 310 4.98 -2.65 5.36
N GLY A 311 5.02 -3.89 4.89
CA GLY A 311 3.81 -4.67 4.61
C GLY A 311 3.38 -4.68 3.15
N CYS A 312 2.06 -4.72 2.94
CA CYS A 312 1.31 -4.81 1.68
C CYS A 312 1.69 -5.96 0.72
N CYS A 313 2.98 -6.12 0.41
CA CYS A 313 3.55 -7.21 -0.36
C CYS A 313 4.88 -7.63 0.28
N VAL A 314 4.88 -8.77 0.96
CA VAL A 314 6.06 -9.31 1.64
C VAL A 314 6.34 -10.72 1.14
N TRP A 315 7.56 -10.94 0.64
CA TRP A 315 8.01 -12.25 0.20
C TRP A 315 8.98 -12.82 1.22
N VAL A 316 8.77 -14.08 1.62
CA VAL A 316 9.62 -14.74 2.61
C VAL A 316 9.78 -16.22 2.29
N ARG A 317 10.91 -16.80 2.67
CA ARG A 317 11.01 -18.27 2.74
C ARG A 317 10.08 -18.75 3.85
N THR A 318 9.36 -19.85 3.60
CA THR A 318 8.47 -20.46 4.61
C THR A 318 9.24 -20.78 5.90
N SER A 319 10.49 -21.22 5.78
CA SER A 319 11.36 -21.47 6.93
C SER A 319 11.74 -20.22 7.73
N ALA A 320 11.80 -19.03 7.13
CA ALA A 320 12.00 -17.78 7.86
C ALA A 320 10.70 -17.34 8.56
N PHE A 321 9.57 -17.43 7.85
CA PHE A 321 8.25 -17.13 8.42
C PHE A 321 7.97 -17.95 9.68
N LEU A 322 8.17 -19.27 9.62
CA LEU A 322 7.93 -20.17 10.75
C LEU A 322 8.94 -19.96 11.89
N ARG A 323 10.19 -19.58 11.59
CA ARG A 323 11.23 -19.33 12.61
C ARG A 323 10.88 -18.18 13.55
N ILE A 324 10.15 -17.19 13.06
CA ILE A 324 9.75 -16.00 13.84
C ILE A 324 8.32 -16.10 14.36
N ASP A 325 7.73 -17.30 14.36
CA ASP A 325 6.34 -17.54 14.74
C ASP A 325 5.33 -16.74 13.89
N GLY A 326 5.57 -16.59 12.59
CA GLY A 326 4.63 -15.94 11.65
C GLY A 326 4.37 -14.47 11.97
N MET A 327 3.18 -13.97 11.62
CA MET A 327 2.72 -12.63 12.00
C MET A 327 2.13 -12.62 13.40
N ASP A 328 2.22 -11.48 14.10
CA ASP A 328 1.72 -11.34 15.47
C ASP A 328 0.20 -11.26 15.49
N GLU A 329 -0.45 -12.30 16.00
CA GLU A 329 -1.91 -12.45 16.02
C GLU A 329 -2.60 -11.59 17.08
N ARG A 330 -1.87 -10.79 17.86
CA ARG A 330 -2.45 -9.81 18.80
C ARG A 330 -2.94 -8.55 18.11
N PHE A 331 -2.46 -8.26 16.90
CA PHE A 331 -2.88 -7.07 16.15
C PHE A 331 -4.29 -7.29 15.56
N GLU A 332 -5.22 -6.43 15.95
CA GLU A 332 -6.58 -6.41 15.38
C GLU A 332 -6.89 -5.02 14.79
N GLY A 333 -7.76 -4.99 13.78
CA GLY A 333 -7.95 -3.81 12.95
C GLY A 333 -6.77 -3.63 12.01
N TRP A 334 -6.34 -2.38 11.82
CA TRP A 334 -5.27 -2.02 10.91
C TRP A 334 -4.20 -1.20 11.63
N GLY A 335 -2.93 -1.57 11.45
CA GLY A 335 -1.78 -0.79 11.86
C GLY A 335 -0.89 -1.52 12.87
N GLY A 336 0.43 -1.44 12.64
CA GLY A 336 1.47 -1.95 13.52
C GLY A 336 1.98 -3.35 13.17
N GLU A 337 1.12 -4.23 12.66
CA GLU A 337 1.41 -5.64 12.38
C GLU A 337 2.52 -5.83 11.34
N ASP A 338 2.48 -5.04 10.26
CA ASP A 338 3.47 -5.11 9.19
C ASP A 338 4.84 -4.57 9.65
N ASN A 339 4.84 -3.58 10.56
CA ASN A 339 6.07 -3.07 11.18
C ASN A 339 6.70 -4.16 12.05
N ASP A 340 5.91 -4.77 12.93
CA ASP A 340 6.37 -5.85 13.81
C ASP A 340 6.96 -7.02 13.02
N PHE A 341 6.23 -7.50 12.01
CA PHE A 341 6.70 -8.60 11.16
C PHE A 341 8.01 -8.25 10.44
N SER A 342 8.09 -7.06 9.83
CA SER A 342 9.29 -6.62 9.11
C SER A 342 10.50 -6.49 10.04
N TYR A 343 10.32 -5.95 11.25
CA TYR A 343 11.42 -5.83 12.21
C TYR A 343 11.87 -7.19 12.74
N ARG A 344 10.95 -8.12 13.00
CA ARG A 344 11.30 -9.50 13.39
C ARG A 344 12.02 -10.23 12.26
N MET A 345 11.60 -10.05 11.02
CA MET A 345 12.31 -10.59 9.84
C MET A 345 13.73 -10.04 9.76
N ASP A 346 13.91 -8.72 9.78
CA ASP A 346 15.23 -8.07 9.67
C ASP A 346 16.18 -8.45 10.83
N THR A 347 15.65 -8.64 12.04
CA THR A 347 16.45 -9.05 13.21
C THR A 347 16.89 -10.52 13.15
N ASN A 348 16.11 -11.39 12.49
CA ASN A 348 16.33 -12.85 12.52
C ASN A 348 16.78 -13.43 11.18
N SER A 349 16.81 -12.64 10.11
CA SER A 349 17.02 -13.10 8.73
C SER A 349 17.42 -11.96 7.80
N ALA A 350 18.11 -12.26 6.70
CA ALA A 350 18.38 -11.25 5.69
C ALA A 350 17.08 -10.83 4.99
N PHE A 351 16.70 -9.57 5.18
CA PHE A 351 15.45 -9.00 4.69
C PHE A 351 15.73 -7.80 3.77
N ASP A 352 15.61 -8.02 2.47
CA ASP A 352 15.96 -7.02 1.47
C ASP A 352 14.80 -6.08 1.15
N SER A 353 15.08 -4.97 0.45
CA SER A 353 14.05 -4.14 -0.18
C SER A 353 14.49 -3.74 -1.59
N TYR A 354 13.55 -3.79 -2.52
CA TYR A 354 13.75 -3.46 -3.93
C TYR A 354 12.95 -2.24 -4.34
N ASP A 355 13.14 -1.73 -5.55
CA ASP A 355 12.55 -0.46 -6.01
C ASP A 355 11.45 -0.68 -7.07
N ASP A 356 10.76 -1.83 -7.03
CA ASP A 356 9.63 -2.05 -7.93
C ASP A 356 8.48 -1.09 -7.54
N PRO A 357 7.70 -0.58 -8.50
CA PRO A 357 6.46 0.12 -8.18
C PRO A 357 5.43 -0.88 -7.63
N LEU A 358 4.83 -0.57 -6.49
CA LEU A 358 3.68 -1.31 -5.96
C LEU A 358 2.41 -0.46 -6.09
N LEU A 359 1.47 -0.91 -6.92
CA LEU A 359 0.18 -0.23 -7.10
C LEU A 359 -0.82 -0.72 -6.07
N HIS A 360 -1.16 0.14 -5.11
CA HIS A 360 -2.19 -0.09 -4.12
C HIS A 360 -3.49 0.59 -4.58
N MET A 361 -4.47 -0.21 -4.96
CA MET A 361 -5.77 0.23 -5.46
C MET A 361 -6.54 0.98 -4.38
N TYR A 362 -7.30 1.98 -4.80
CA TYR A 362 -8.07 2.82 -3.92
C TYR A 362 -9.13 2.03 -3.16
N HIS A 363 -9.22 2.29 -1.86
CA HIS A 363 -10.35 2.02 -1.01
C HIS A 363 -10.40 3.08 0.11
N PRO A 364 -11.56 3.34 0.74
CA PRO A 364 -11.63 4.21 1.90
C PRO A 364 -10.76 3.70 3.05
N SER A 365 -10.13 4.62 3.80
CA SER A 365 -9.28 4.26 4.94
C SER A 365 -10.05 3.42 5.97
N SER A 366 -9.35 2.45 6.57
CA SER A 366 -9.87 1.62 7.67
C SER A 366 -9.08 1.79 8.96
N ALA A 367 -8.27 2.85 9.04
CA ALA A 367 -7.54 3.20 10.24
C ALA A 367 -8.52 3.60 11.35
N LEU A 368 -8.32 3.00 12.52
CA LEU A 368 -9.10 3.26 13.73
C LEU A 368 -8.21 3.94 14.76
N LEU A 369 -8.77 4.97 15.40
CA LEU A 369 -8.19 5.66 16.54
C LEU A 369 -8.93 5.28 17.81
N ARG A 370 -8.20 5.12 18.90
CA ARG A 370 -8.73 4.95 20.24
C ARG A 370 -9.23 6.30 20.79
N ALA A 371 -9.90 6.26 21.94
CA ALA A 371 -10.39 7.46 22.61
C ALA A 371 -9.29 8.49 22.97
N ASP A 372 -8.04 8.05 23.17
CA ASP A 372 -6.89 8.91 23.44
C ASP A 372 -6.24 9.51 22.17
N GLY A 373 -6.78 9.20 20.99
CA GLY A 373 -6.27 9.66 19.69
C GLY A 373 -5.15 8.79 19.11
N GLU A 374 -4.68 7.78 19.83
CA GLU A 374 -3.65 6.85 19.33
C GLU A 374 -4.25 5.81 18.38
N LEU A 375 -3.38 5.20 17.55
CA LEU A 375 -3.78 4.08 16.70
C LEU A 375 -4.23 2.87 17.53
N ILE A 376 -5.17 2.09 16.99
CA ILE A 376 -5.83 0.98 17.68
C ILE A 376 -4.85 0.00 18.36
N ASN A 377 -3.71 -0.29 17.73
CA ASN A 377 -2.72 -1.24 18.24
C ASN A 377 -1.48 -0.59 18.89
N ALA A 378 -1.50 0.72 19.18
CA ALA A 378 -0.34 1.42 19.73
C ALA A 378 0.11 0.92 21.12
N HIS A 379 -0.75 0.18 21.84
CA HIS A 379 -0.42 -0.46 23.11
C HIS A 379 0.37 -1.78 22.97
N ILE A 380 0.46 -2.36 21.78
CA ILE A 380 1.17 -3.63 21.56
C ILE A 380 2.65 -3.30 21.28
N PRO A 381 3.59 -3.67 22.16
CA PRO A 381 5.00 -3.38 21.91
C PRO A 381 5.53 -4.26 20.77
N ALA A 382 6.10 -3.63 19.74
CA ALA A 382 6.74 -4.36 18.63
C ALA A 382 7.87 -5.27 19.12
N LEU A 383 8.17 -6.32 18.35
CA LEU A 383 9.22 -7.33 18.60
C LEU A 383 8.98 -8.23 19.83
N THR A 384 7.80 -8.13 20.48
CA THR A 384 7.49 -8.94 21.67
C THR A 384 6.70 -10.20 21.37
N TRP A 385 6.32 -10.42 20.10
CA TRP A 385 5.57 -11.60 19.71
C TRP A 385 6.37 -12.87 19.94
N ARG A 386 5.73 -13.82 20.62
CA ARG A 386 6.12 -15.22 20.74
C ARG A 386 4.84 -16.02 20.83
N ALA A 387 4.68 -17.00 19.95
CA ALA A 387 3.45 -17.76 19.94
C ALA A 387 3.41 -18.71 21.16
N GLU A 388 2.40 -18.57 22.01
CA GLU A 388 2.17 -19.47 23.15
C GLU A 388 1.45 -20.76 22.74
N THR A 389 0.72 -20.69 21.63
CA THR A 389 0.04 -21.80 20.96
C THR A 389 0.49 -21.87 19.49
N PRO A 390 0.26 -22.98 18.78
CA PRO A 390 0.53 -23.02 17.34
C PRO A 390 -0.16 -21.86 16.60
N ILE A 391 0.60 -21.14 15.78
CA ILE A 391 0.06 -20.07 14.95
C ILE A 391 -0.90 -20.60 13.90
N GLY A 392 -1.81 -19.74 13.44
CA GLY A 392 -2.71 -20.06 12.34
C GLY A 392 -3.76 -21.13 12.66
N ASP A 393 -4.10 -21.32 13.94
CA ASP A 393 -5.24 -22.16 14.33
C ASP A 393 -6.55 -21.54 13.81
N PRO A 394 -7.27 -22.18 12.88
CA PRO A 394 -8.54 -21.68 12.35
C PRO A 394 -9.63 -21.49 13.42
N LYS A 395 -9.48 -22.13 14.59
CA LYS A 395 -10.47 -22.10 15.67
C LYS A 395 -10.20 -21.04 16.73
N ARG A 396 -9.08 -20.32 16.66
CA ARG A 396 -8.65 -19.34 17.68
C ARG A 396 -9.75 -18.37 18.15
N PHE A 397 -10.65 -17.97 17.26
CA PHE A 397 -11.70 -16.98 17.54
C PHE A 397 -13.14 -17.56 17.53
N VAL A 398 -13.32 -18.88 17.47
CA VAL A 398 -14.65 -19.51 17.35
C VAL A 398 -15.41 -19.52 18.69
N ASP A 399 -14.73 -19.75 19.81
CA ASP A 399 -15.37 -20.02 21.11
C ASP A 399 -15.28 -18.84 22.11
N GLY A 400 -14.86 -17.65 21.66
CA GLY A 400 -14.60 -16.51 22.55
C GLY A 400 -13.35 -16.67 23.43
N ASP A 401 -12.57 -17.73 23.20
CA ASP A 401 -11.34 -18.05 23.94
C ASP A 401 -10.21 -17.02 23.73
N ALA A 402 -10.24 -16.29 22.62
CA ALA A 402 -9.30 -15.21 22.36
C ALA A 402 -9.89 -13.86 22.84
N PRO A 403 -9.33 -13.24 23.91
CA PRO A 403 -9.77 -11.92 24.31
C PRO A 403 -9.45 -10.91 23.20
N ALA A 404 -10.38 -9.97 22.95
CA ALA A 404 -10.14 -8.88 22.03
C ALA A 404 -8.89 -8.10 22.44
N SER A 405 -8.04 -7.75 21.47
CA SER A 405 -6.82 -6.99 21.74
C SER A 405 -7.08 -5.58 22.30
N TYR A 406 -8.26 -5.02 22.02
CA TYR A 406 -8.77 -3.77 22.57
C TYR A 406 -10.30 -3.80 22.70
N SER A 407 -10.83 -3.38 23.85
CA SER A 407 -12.27 -3.38 24.15
C SER A 407 -12.86 -1.99 24.39
N GLY A 408 -12.07 -0.91 24.19
CA GLY A 408 -12.54 0.46 24.37
C GLY A 408 -13.25 1.03 23.14
N GLU A 409 -13.72 2.27 23.23
CA GLU A 409 -14.30 2.98 22.09
C GLU A 409 -13.26 3.28 21.01
N VAL A 410 -13.67 3.11 19.75
CA VAL A 410 -12.86 3.41 18.58
C VAL A 410 -13.61 4.32 17.62
N ARG A 411 -12.87 5.15 16.88
CA ARG A 411 -13.42 6.04 15.84
C ARG A 411 -12.62 5.89 14.56
N LEU A 412 -13.27 6.10 13.41
CA LEU A 412 -12.55 6.15 12.14
C LEU A 412 -11.65 7.38 12.10
N ALA A 413 -10.39 7.17 11.71
CA ALA A 413 -9.39 8.23 11.62
C ALA A 413 -9.85 9.40 10.74
N THR A 414 -10.53 9.10 9.62
CA THR A 414 -11.04 10.10 8.67
C THR A 414 -12.15 10.98 9.25
N GLN A 415 -12.95 10.49 10.21
CA GLN A 415 -14.02 11.27 10.86
C GLN A 415 -13.48 12.34 11.82
N VAL A 416 -12.30 12.11 12.40
CA VAL A 416 -11.65 13.08 13.30
C VAL A 416 -11.10 14.27 12.50
N MET A 417 -10.68 14.03 11.25
CA MET A 417 -10.13 15.05 10.38
C MET A 417 -11.15 16.05 9.85
N THR A 418 -12.39 15.61 9.64
CA THR A 418 -13.51 16.48 9.26
C THR A 418 -14.01 17.37 10.40
N GLY A 419 -13.50 17.19 11.63
CA GLY A 419 -13.84 17.99 12.81
C GLY A 419 -13.16 19.36 12.90
N ILE A 420 -12.40 19.77 11.88
CA ILE A 420 -11.90 21.15 11.71
C ILE A 420 -12.81 21.87 10.72
N THR A 421 -14.08 22.06 11.08
CA THR A 421 -14.99 23.15 10.69
C THR A 421 -16.40 22.79 11.15
N GLU A 422 -16.82 23.35 12.28
CA GLU A 422 -18.11 24.03 12.41
C GLU A 422 -17.87 25.39 13.09
#